data_AF-A0A0N0JKZ1-F1
#
_entry.id   AF-A0A0N0JKZ1-F1
#
_cell.length_a   1.000
_cell.length_b   1.000
_cell.length_c   1.000
_cell.angle_alpha   90.00
_cell.angle_beta   90.00
_cell.angle_gamma   90.00
#
_symmetry.space_group_name_H-M   'P 1'
#
loop_
_entity.id
_entity.type
_entity.pdbx_description
1 polymer ?
#
loop_
_entity_poly.entity_id
_entity_poly.type
_entity_poly.pdbx_seq_one_letter_code
_entity_poly.pdbx_strand_id
1 'polypeptide(L)'
;MNRIWPALLPELKRFPSAERDQAVKTARQTPLEALELAATAAGLVAVTALTKLALNVATSAPDLASRLEGALLNFAVALPMLVAVLGPVHLRRVRRGLRDQLTRREGA
;
A
#
# COMPACT_ATOMS: atom_id res chain seq x y z
N MET A 1 18.05 7.31 1.03
CA MET A 1 16.79 6.96 0.33
C MET A 1 17.03 5.83 -0.67
N ASN A 2 16.21 4.76 -0.68
CA ASN A 2 16.40 3.62 -1.60
C ASN A 2 16.27 4.04 -3.07
N ARG A 3 17.11 3.48 -3.95
CA ARG A 3 17.17 3.77 -5.41
C ARG A 3 15.86 3.55 -6.18
N ILE A 4 14.90 2.84 -5.60
CA ILE A 4 13.59 2.54 -6.20
C ILE A 4 12.58 3.71 -6.11
N TRP A 5 12.75 4.62 -5.15
CA TRP A 5 11.81 5.73 -4.93
C TRP A 5 11.68 6.70 -6.12
N PRO A 6 12.76 7.12 -6.79
CA PRO A 6 12.67 8.00 -7.96
C PRO A 6 12.03 7.34 -9.20
N ALA A 7 11.99 5.99 -9.25
CA ALA A 7 11.30 5.25 -10.30
C ALA A 7 9.80 5.15 -10.03
N LEU A 8 9.41 4.94 -8.77
CA LEU A 8 8.01 4.86 -8.35
C LEU A 8 7.33 6.24 -8.22
N LEU A 9 8.09 7.27 -7.85
CA LEU A 9 7.64 8.64 -7.65
C LEU A 9 8.47 9.60 -8.52
N PRO A 10 8.16 9.71 -9.83
CA PRO A 10 8.90 10.61 -10.72
C PRO A 10 8.84 12.08 -10.26
N GLU A 11 7.79 12.47 -9.54
CA GLU A 11 7.62 13.82 -9.00
C GLU A 11 8.73 14.21 -8.00
N LEU A 12 9.36 13.24 -7.31
CA LEU A 12 10.48 13.50 -6.40
C LEU A 12 11.72 14.05 -7.10
N LYS A 13 11.87 13.80 -8.41
CA LYS A 13 13.03 14.29 -9.17
C LYS A 13 13.07 15.82 -9.22
N ARG A 14 11.91 16.48 -9.09
CA ARG A 14 11.78 17.94 -9.08
C ARG A 14 12.16 18.58 -7.74
N PHE A 15 12.23 17.79 -6.66
CA PHE A 15 12.67 18.28 -5.35
C PHE A 15 14.21 18.22 -5.23
N PRO A 16 14.85 19.22 -4.57
CA PRO A 16 16.25 19.17 -4.18
C PRO A 16 16.56 17.90 -3.39
N SER A 17 17.71 17.26 -3.63
CA SER A 17 18.06 15.97 -3.02
C SER A 17 17.98 15.96 -1.49
N ALA A 18 18.36 17.06 -0.85
CA ALA A 18 18.31 17.23 0.60
C ALA A 18 16.89 17.28 1.17
N GLU A 19 15.89 17.68 0.38
CA GLU A 19 14.51 17.86 0.83
C GLU A 19 13.60 16.66 0.51
N ARG A 20 14.04 15.72 -0.34
CA ARG A 20 13.19 14.62 -0.83
C ARG A 20 12.61 13.76 0.29
N ASP A 21 13.41 13.42 1.30
CA ASP A 21 12.93 12.59 2.41
C ASP A 21 11.82 13.31 3.20
N GLN A 22 11.95 14.64 3.37
CA GLN A 22 10.93 15.45 4.02
C GLN A 22 9.68 15.59 3.14
N ALA A 23 9.85 15.83 1.83
CA ALA A 23 8.74 15.92 0.89
C ALA A 23 7.90 14.63 0.85
N VAL A 24 8.54 13.45 0.89
CA VAL A 24 7.85 12.16 1.01
C VAL A 24 7.11 12.04 2.34
N LYS A 25 7.73 12.41 3.46
CA LYS A 25 7.07 12.37 4.77
C LYS A 25 5.81 13.23 4.77
N THR A 26 5.89 14.45 4.25
CA THR A 26 4.75 15.36 4.13
C THR A 26 3.69 14.81 3.17
N ALA A 27 4.09 14.25 2.02
CA ALA A 27 3.14 13.68 1.05
C ALA A 27 2.44 12.41 1.57
N ARG A 28 3.04 11.69 2.52
CA ARG A 28 2.39 10.55 3.18
C ARG A 28 1.30 10.96 4.16
N GLN A 29 1.34 12.20 4.67
CA GLN A 29 0.32 12.77 5.55
C GLN A 29 -0.90 13.29 4.77
N THR A 30 -0.86 13.29 3.44
CA THR A 30 -2.02 13.63 2.61
C THR A 30 -3.18 12.69 2.94
N PRO A 31 -4.37 13.23 3.25
CA PRO A 31 -5.53 12.42 3.60
C PRO A 31 -5.95 11.54 2.41
N LEU A 32 -6.59 10.42 2.74
CA LEU A 32 -7.22 9.57 1.73
C LEU A 32 -8.48 10.26 1.23
N GLU A 33 -8.67 10.26 -0.09
CA GLU A 33 -9.95 10.67 -0.69
C GLU A 33 -11.00 9.55 -0.54
N ALA A 34 -12.28 9.91 -0.68
CA ALA A 34 -13.40 8.96 -0.57
C ALA A 34 -13.24 7.73 -1.48
N LEU A 35 -12.75 7.93 -2.71
CA LEU A 35 -12.48 6.82 -3.64
C LEU A 35 -11.34 5.92 -3.16
N GLU A 36 -10.27 6.51 -2.59
CA GLU A 36 -9.14 5.75 -2.05
C GLU A 36 -9.54 4.95 -0.81
N LEU A 37 -10.40 5.53 0.04
CA LEU A 37 -11.01 4.84 1.17
C LEU A 37 -11.90 3.68 0.71
N ALA A 38 -12.80 3.93 -0.24
CA ALA A 38 -13.70 2.90 -0.79
C ALA A 38 -12.90 1.75 -1.43
N ALA A 39 -11.88 2.08 -2.23
CA ALA A 39 -11.00 1.08 -2.83
C ALA A 39 -10.21 0.28 -1.77
N THR A 40 -9.75 0.94 -0.71
CA THR A 40 -9.05 0.28 0.39
C THR A 40 -9.97 -0.68 1.14
N ALA A 41 -11.18 -0.24 1.47
CA ALA A 41 -12.18 -1.06 2.13
C ALA A 41 -12.59 -2.26 1.28
N ALA A 42 -12.92 -2.04 0.00
CA ALA A 42 -13.27 -3.10 -0.94
C ALA A 42 -12.11 -4.10 -1.12
N GLY A 43 -10.88 -3.62 -1.21
CA GLY A 43 -9.68 -4.44 -1.29
C GLY A 43 -9.47 -5.32 -0.05
N LEU A 44 -9.62 -4.76 1.15
CA LEU A 44 -9.55 -5.50 2.41
C LEU A 44 -10.62 -6.60 2.49
N VAL A 45 -11.86 -6.28 2.13
CA VAL A 45 -12.96 -7.25 2.11
C VAL A 45 -12.68 -8.36 1.10
N ALA A 46 -12.26 -8.02 -0.11
CA ALA A 46 -11.96 -8.99 -1.16
C ALA A 46 -10.81 -9.92 -0.76
N VAL A 47 -9.69 -9.37 -0.27
CA VAL A 47 -8.55 -10.18 0.18
C VAL A 47 -8.97 -11.09 1.33
N THR A 48 -9.69 -10.57 2.32
CA THR A 48 -10.18 -11.37 3.46
C THR A 48 -11.11 -12.50 3.00
N ALA A 49 -12.03 -12.23 2.08
CA ALA A 49 -12.93 -13.25 1.54
C ALA A 49 -12.17 -14.35 0.80
N LEU A 50 -11.20 -13.97 -0.04
CA LEU A 50 -10.36 -14.89 -0.79
C LEU A 50 -9.45 -15.73 0.11
N THR A 51 -8.87 -15.12 1.15
CA THR A 51 -8.04 -15.87 2.10
C THR A 51 -8.84 -16.79 3.01
N LYS A 52 -10.04 -16.36 3.45
CA LYS A 52 -10.96 -17.27 4.15
C LYS A 52 -11.36 -18.46 3.29
N LEU A 53 -11.65 -18.24 2.00
CA LEU A 53 -11.95 -19.33 1.07
C LEU A 53 -10.76 -20.29 0.94
N ALA A 54 -9.55 -19.76 0.79
CA ALA A 54 -8.32 -20.56 0.68
C ALA A 54 -8.05 -21.39 1.95
N LEU A 55 -8.23 -20.79 3.14
CA LEU A 55 -8.10 -21.47 4.43
C LEU A 55 -9.13 -22.61 4.57
N ASN A 56 -10.40 -22.36 4.24
CA ASN A 56 -11.45 -23.39 4.32
C ASN A 56 -11.19 -24.59 3.42
N VAL A 57 -10.53 -24.38 2.27
CA VAL A 57 -10.10 -25.47 1.37
C VAL A 57 -8.88 -26.21 1.92
N ALA A 58 -7.98 -25.50 2.62
CA ALA A 58 -6.72 -26.05 3.12
C ALA A 58 -6.83 -26.79 4.47
N THR A 59 -7.80 -26.46 5.32
CA THR A 59 -7.84 -26.98 6.70
C THR A 59 -9.01 -27.94 6.94
N SER A 60 -8.72 -29.23 6.82
CA SER A 60 -9.53 -30.33 7.40
C SER A 60 -8.75 -31.08 8.49
N ALA A 61 -7.98 -30.37 9.33
CA ALA A 61 -7.10 -30.98 10.32
C ALA A 61 -7.35 -30.45 11.76
N PRO A 62 -7.45 -31.32 12.77
CA PRO A 62 -7.75 -30.93 14.15
C PRO A 62 -6.54 -30.41 14.95
N ASP A 63 -5.32 -30.51 14.41
CA ASP A 63 -4.07 -30.26 15.15
C ASP A 63 -3.57 -28.80 15.11
N LEU A 64 -2.86 -28.37 16.17
CA LEU A 64 -2.30 -27.03 16.34
C LEU A 64 -1.22 -26.70 15.30
N ALA A 65 -0.39 -27.68 14.93
CA ALA A 65 0.68 -27.49 13.93
C ALA A 65 0.09 -27.14 12.56
N SER A 66 -0.97 -27.85 12.14
CA SER A 66 -1.67 -27.62 10.87
C SER A 66 -2.36 -26.25 10.82
N ARG A 67 -2.83 -25.73 11.96
CA ARG A 67 -3.39 -24.37 12.06
C ARG A 67 -2.33 -23.29 11.89
N LEU A 68 -1.13 -23.50 12.45
CA LEU A 68 -0.01 -22.57 12.30
C LEU A 68 0.49 -22.55 10.84
N GLU A 69 0.62 -23.73 10.22
CA GLU A 69 0.98 -23.85 8.81
C GLU A 69 -0.06 -23.16 7.91
N GLY A 70 -1.35 -23.40 8.15
CA GLY A 70 -2.44 -22.73 7.45
C GLY A 70 -2.39 -21.20 7.61
N ALA A 71 -2.09 -20.71 8.80
CA ALA A 71 -1.95 -19.26 9.06
C ALA A 71 -0.73 -18.65 8.33
N LEU A 72 0.40 -19.36 8.28
CA LEU A 72 1.61 -18.92 7.57
C LEU A 72 1.38 -18.88 6.06
N LEU A 73 0.76 -19.90 5.48
CA LEU A 73 0.38 -19.92 4.07
C LEU A 73 -0.61 -18.80 3.75
N ASN A 74 -1.60 -18.60 4.62
CA ASN A 74 -2.56 -17.52 4.49
C ASN A 74 -1.88 -16.14 4.49
N PHE A 75 -0.91 -15.93 5.38
CA PHE A 75 -0.12 -14.70 5.42
C PHE A 75 0.73 -14.53 4.15
N ALA A 76 1.36 -15.60 3.70
CA ALA A 76 2.19 -15.61 2.49
C ALA A 76 1.40 -15.25 1.23
N VAL A 77 0.10 -15.55 1.17
CA VAL A 77 -0.80 -15.17 0.07
C VAL A 77 -1.44 -13.80 0.31
N ALA A 78 -1.92 -13.52 1.52
CA ALA A 78 -2.62 -12.27 1.85
C ALA A 78 -1.71 -11.05 1.66
N LEU A 79 -0.47 -11.13 2.12
CA LEU A 79 0.46 -10.00 2.10
C LEU A 79 0.73 -9.49 0.66
N PRO A 80 1.16 -10.31 -0.32
CA PRO A 80 1.35 -9.84 -1.68
C PRO A 80 0.04 -9.36 -2.32
N MET A 81 -1.10 -9.98 -1.99
CA MET A 81 -2.41 -9.51 -2.45
C MET A 81 -2.74 -8.11 -1.94
N LEU A 82 -2.54 -7.86 -0.64
CA LEU A 82 -2.73 -6.54 -0.05
C LEU A 82 -1.80 -5.50 -0.68
N VAL A 83 -0.53 -5.85 -0.90
CA VAL A 83 0.43 -4.97 -1.57
C VAL A 83 -0.01 -4.67 -3.01
N ALA A 84 -0.50 -5.66 -3.75
CA ALA A 84 -0.97 -5.48 -5.13
C ALA A 84 -2.22 -4.60 -5.21
N VAL A 85 -3.16 -4.75 -4.27
CA VAL A 85 -4.43 -4.01 -4.27
C VAL A 85 -4.29 -2.61 -3.67
N LEU A 86 -3.60 -2.49 -2.52
CA LEU A 86 -3.48 -1.23 -1.78
C LEU A 86 -2.25 -0.41 -2.18
N GLY A 87 -1.21 -1.05 -2.71
CA GLY A 87 0.01 -0.39 -3.16
C GLY A 87 -0.25 0.74 -4.17
N PRO A 88 -1.06 0.53 -5.23
CA PRO A 88 -1.42 1.57 -6.18
C PRO A 88 -2.15 2.76 -5.54
N VAL A 89 -3.04 2.50 -4.57
CA VAL A 89 -3.78 3.54 -3.82
C VAL A 89 -2.81 4.39 -3.00
N HIS A 90 -1.91 3.75 -2.26
CA HIS A 90 -0.89 4.46 -1.49
C HIS A 90 0.08 5.25 -2.38
N LEU A 91 0.49 4.70 -3.52
CA LEU A 91 1.34 5.39 -4.49
C LEU A 91 0.63 6.61 -5.08
N ARG A 92 -0.63 6.45 -5.51
CA ARG A 92 -1.43 7.56 -6.05
C ARG A 92 -1.58 8.70 -5.03
N ARG A 93 -1.86 8.37 -3.77
CA ARG A 93 -1.96 9.34 -2.68
C ARG A 93 -0.67 10.12 -2.48
N VAL A 94 0.47 9.43 -2.42
CA VAL A 94 1.79 10.08 -2.25
C VAL A 94 2.14 10.93 -3.46
N ARG A 95 1.84 10.48 -4.68
CA ARG A 95 2.04 11.27 -5.90
C ARG A 95 1.19 12.53 -5.91
N ARG A 96 -0.09 12.45 -5.48
CA ARG A 96 -0.94 13.63 -5.30
C ARG A 96 -0.33 14.59 -4.29
N GLY A 97 0.04 14.11 -3.10
CA GLY A 97 0.66 14.94 -2.06
C GLY A 97 1.95 15.63 -2.50
N LEU A 98 2.76 14.98 -3.34
CA LEU A 98 3.96 15.60 -3.93
C LEU A 98 3.61 16.65 -4.98
N ARG A 99 2.60 16.41 -5.83
CA ARG A 99 2.13 17.40 -6.81
C ARG A 99 1.58 18.64 -6.13
N ASP A 100 0.77 18.47 -5.08
CA ASP A 100 0.21 19.59 -4.33
C ASP A 100 1.31 20.45 -3.70
N GLN A 101 2.37 19.82 -3.18
CA GLN A 101 3.54 20.52 -2.67
C GLN A 101 4.29 21.30 -3.76
N LEU A 102 4.44 20.72 -4.96
CA LEU A 102 5.09 21.40 -6.09
C LEU A 102 4.26 22.60 -6.56
N THR A 103 2.95 22.43 -6.75
CA THR A 103 2.05 23.53 -7.16
C THR A 103 2.10 24.69 -6.16
N ARG A 104 2.14 24.40 -4.85
CA ARG A 104 2.27 25.45 -3.81
C ARG A 104 3.61 26.18 -3.85
N ARG A 105 4.69 25.53 -4.32
CA ARG A 105 6.01 26.15 -4.48
C ARG A 105 6.13 26.96 -5.75
N GLU A 106 5.49 26.52 -6.84
CA GLU A 106 5.52 27.21 -8.14
C GLU A 106 4.59 28.45 -8.15
N GLY A 107 3.56 28.47 -7.29
CA GLY A 107 2.65 29.61 -7.13
C GLY A 107 3.00 30.57 -5.98
N ALA A 108 4.15 30.39 -5.32
CA ALA A 108 4.67 31.24 -4.23
C ALA A 108 5.92 31.99 -4.71
#